data_AF-A0A3E0PLQ7-F1
#
_entry.id   AF-A0A3E0PLQ7-F1
#
_cell.length_a   1.000
_cell.length_b   1.000
_cell.length_c   1.000
_cell.angle_alpha   90.00
_cell.angle_beta   90.00
_cell.angle_gamma   90.00
#
_symmetry.space_group_name_H-M   'P 1'
#
loop_
_entity.id
_entity.type
_entity.pdbx_description
1 polymer ?
#
loop_
_entity_poly.entity_id
_entity_poly.type
_entity_poly.pdbx_seq_one_letter_code
_entity_poly.pdbx_strand_id
1 'polypeptide(L)'
;MPRDRENLRPIESVILRMREQGLRSVEIGKRIGKKPGTVDRIIEMIDYKEGIDSTPSDRSGPTPLERTIARLRDQGESYGVIGNRLGRSGRNIRRIENMANMRSEA
;
A
#
# COMPACT_ATOMS: atom_id res chain seq x y z
N MET A 1 3.60 15.16 -20.87
CA MET A 1 4.88 14.51 -20.52
C MET A 1 4.57 13.26 -19.72
N PRO A 2 4.94 12.04 -20.15
CA PRO A 2 4.78 10.87 -19.31
C PRO A 2 5.84 10.94 -18.21
N ARG A 3 5.38 11.10 -16.96
CA ARG A 3 6.23 11.18 -15.76
C ARG A 3 7.05 9.90 -15.62
N ASP A 4 8.27 10.04 -15.12
CA ASP A 4 9.35 9.06 -15.13
C ASP A 4 8.95 7.66 -14.64
N ARG A 5 8.63 6.77 -15.60
CA ARG A 5 8.34 5.36 -15.37
C ARG A 5 9.60 4.51 -15.12
N GLU A 6 10.79 5.12 -15.12
CA GLU A 6 12.08 4.42 -15.05
C GLU A 6 12.32 3.72 -13.70
N ASN A 7 11.65 4.15 -12.62
CA ASN A 7 11.81 3.59 -11.27
C ASN A 7 10.73 2.56 -10.86
N LEU A 8 9.79 2.23 -11.75
CA LEU A 8 8.74 1.25 -11.48
C LEU A 8 9.11 -0.12 -12.02
N ARG A 9 8.92 -1.16 -11.19
CA ARG A 9 9.05 -2.56 -11.61
C ARG A 9 7.95 -2.89 -12.64
N PRO A 10 8.14 -3.89 -13.51
CA PRO A 10 7.13 -4.24 -14.52
C PRO A 10 5.72 -4.46 -13.95
N ILE A 11 5.61 -5.13 -12.79
CA ILE A 11 4.32 -5.34 -12.11
C ILE A 11 3.70 -4.04 -11.57
N GLU A 12 4.52 -3.09 -11.14
CA GLU A 12 4.08 -1.77 -10.66
C GLU A 12 3.52 -0.95 -11.83
N SER A 13 4.21 -0.93 -12.97
CA SER A 13 3.75 -0.25 -14.18
C SER A 13 2.44 -0.82 -14.72
N VAL A 14 2.26 -2.14 -14.67
CA VAL A 14 1.01 -2.80 -15.06
C VAL A 14 -0.13 -2.42 -14.12
N ILE A 15 0.09 -2.45 -12.81
CA ILE A 15 -0.91 -2.06 -11.82
C ILE A 15 -1.28 -0.58 -11.94
N LEU A 16 -0.29 0.30 -12.11
CA LEU A 16 -0.52 1.74 -12.32
C LEU A 16 -1.38 1.97 -13.57
N ARG A 17 -1.05 1.34 -14.69
CA ARG A 17 -1.84 1.44 -15.92
C ARG A 17 -3.29 0.98 -15.73
N MET A 18 -3.52 -0.10 -15.00
CA MET A 18 -4.89 -0.57 -14.74
C MET A 18 -5.65 0.39 -13.80
N ARG A 19 -4.96 1.00 -12.83
CA ARG A 19 -5.55 2.04 -11.97
C ARG A 19 -5.89 3.31 -12.76
N GLU A 20 -5.01 3.75 -13.67
CA GLU A 20 -5.26 4.88 -14.58
C GLU A 20 -6.47 4.62 -15.49
N GLN A 21 -6.75 3.35 -15.80
CA GLN A 21 -7.96 2.93 -16.52
C GLN A 21 -9.22 2.87 -15.63
N GLY A 22 -9.11 3.24 -14.35
CA GLY A 22 -10.22 3.28 -13.39
C GLY A 22 -10.54 1.95 -12.71
N LEU A 23 -9.71 0.90 -12.89
CA LEU A 23 -9.94 -0.38 -12.21
C LEU A 23 -9.63 -0.28 -10.71
N ARG A 24 -10.46 -0.92 -9.89
CA ARG A 24 -10.27 -1.02 -8.45
C ARG A 24 -9.27 -2.14 -8.11
N SER A 25 -8.61 -2.05 -6.96
CA SER A 25 -7.60 -3.02 -6.49
C SER A 25 -8.06 -4.48 -6.52
N VAL A 26 -9.36 -4.72 -6.29
CA VAL A 26 -9.96 -6.07 -6.36
C VAL A 26 -9.96 -6.62 -7.79
N GLU A 27 -10.31 -5.78 -8.76
CA GLU A 27 -10.39 -6.16 -10.18
C GLU A 27 -9.00 -6.35 -10.78
N ILE A 28 -8.08 -5.44 -10.42
CA ILE A 28 -6.66 -5.56 -10.76
C ILE A 28 -6.12 -6.88 -10.19
N GLY A 29 -6.40 -7.16 -8.92
CA GLY A 29 -5.96 -8.38 -8.24
C GLY A 29 -6.44 -9.65 -8.94
N LYS A 30 -7.72 -9.70 -9.33
CA LYS A 30 -8.28 -10.81 -10.13
C LYS A 30 -7.54 -10.97 -11.46
N ARG A 31 -7.20 -9.87 -12.13
CA ARG A 31 -6.59 -9.87 -13.46
C ARG A 31 -5.12 -10.31 -13.46
N ILE A 32 -4.38 -10.03 -12.39
CA ILE A 32 -2.94 -10.37 -12.28
C ILE A 32 -2.67 -11.56 -11.34
N GLY A 33 -3.71 -12.22 -10.84
CA GLY A 33 -3.59 -13.35 -9.91
C GLY A 33 -2.97 -12.96 -8.55
N LYS A 34 -3.30 -11.76 -8.04
CA LYS A 34 -2.82 -11.26 -6.75
C LYS A 34 -4.00 -10.95 -5.82
N LYS A 35 -3.75 -11.07 -4.51
CA LYS A 35 -4.73 -10.65 -3.51
C LYS A 35 -4.94 -9.13 -3.58
N PRO A 36 -6.17 -8.62 -3.35
CA PRO A 36 -6.46 -7.19 -3.41
C PRO A 36 -5.53 -6.35 -2.51
N GLY A 37 -5.23 -6.81 -1.29
CA GLY A 37 -4.32 -6.08 -0.40
C GLY A 37 -2.87 -6.05 -0.88
N THR A 38 -2.45 -7.02 -1.68
CA THR A 38 -1.13 -6.95 -2.34
C THR A 38 -1.12 -5.86 -3.40
N VAL A 39 -2.23 -5.71 -4.14
CA VAL A 39 -2.39 -4.63 -5.12
C VAL A 39 -2.44 -3.27 -4.42
N ASP A 40 -3.24 -3.13 -3.36
CA ASP A 40 -3.30 -1.89 -2.56
C ASP A 40 -1.92 -1.47 -2.06
N ARG A 41 -1.14 -2.41 -1.50
CA ARG A 41 0.23 -2.15 -1.06
C ARG A 41 1.13 -1.69 -2.21
N ILE A 42 0.99 -2.30 -3.39
CA ILE A 42 1.79 -1.92 -4.55
C ILE A 42 1.40 -0.52 -5.04
N ILE A 43 0.10 -0.18 -5.06
CA ILE A 43 -0.39 1.16 -5.40
C ILE A 43 0.20 2.20 -4.43
N GLU A 44 0.16 1.96 -3.13
CA GLU A 44 0.75 2.88 -2.15
C GLU A 44 2.28 3.00 -2.29
N MET A 45 2.97 1.93 -2.71
CA MET A 45 4.39 2.00 -3.06
C MET A 45 4.65 2.83 -4.32
N ILE A 46 3.77 2.75 -5.32
CA ILE A 46 3.86 3.57 -6.53
C ILE A 46 3.65 5.04 -6.15
N ASP A 47 2.59 5.36 -5.40
CA ASP A 47 2.30 6.71 -4.90
C ASP A 47 3.47 7.27 -4.07
N TYR A 48 4.09 6.42 -3.24
CA TYR A 48 5.28 6.80 -2.48
C TYR A 48 6.49 7.11 -3.37
N LYS A 49 6.72 6.31 -4.43
CA LYS A 49 7.81 6.56 -5.39
C LYS A 49 7.57 7.81 -6.23
N GLU A 50 6.34 8.04 -6.69
CA GLU A 50 5.95 9.25 -7.42
C GLU A 50 6.07 10.50 -6.53
N GLY A 51 5.92 10.36 -5.21
CA GLY A 51 6.14 11.44 -4.24
C GLY A 51 7.60 11.72 -3.87
N ILE A 52 8.55 10.82 -4.18
CA ILE A 52 9.98 10.99 -3.84
C ILE A 52 10.70 12.00 -4.77
N ASP A 53 10.14 12.33 -5.93
CA ASP A 53 10.69 13.40 -6.80
C ASP A 53 10.59 14.82 -6.19
N SER A 54 10.11 14.94 -4.96
CA SER A 54 10.17 16.17 -4.17
C SER A 54 10.80 15.88 -2.81
N THR A 55 12.14 15.98 -2.79
CA THR A 55 13.04 16.01 -1.62
C THR A 55 13.04 14.79 -0.67
N PRO A 56 14.22 14.32 -0.23
CA PRO A 56 14.32 13.35 0.85
C PRO A 56 13.99 14.05 2.18
N SER A 57 12.72 14.31 2.44
CA SER A 57 12.26 14.78 3.75
C SER A 57 12.25 13.62 4.74
N ASP A 58 12.64 13.93 5.97
CA ASP A 58 12.69 13.04 7.12
C ASP A 58 11.56 11.99 7.12
N ARG A 59 11.96 10.72 7.16
CA ARG A 59 11.02 9.58 7.20
C ARG A 59 10.40 9.40 8.59
N SER A 60 9.82 10.46 9.14
CA SER A 60 9.08 10.43 10.41
C SER A 60 7.63 9.97 10.24
N GLY A 61 7.16 9.80 9.00
CA GLY A 61 5.79 9.38 8.71
C GLY A 61 5.57 7.85 8.63
N PRO A 62 4.30 7.40 8.74
CA PRO A 62 3.96 5.99 8.64
C PRO A 62 4.34 5.41 7.28
N THR A 63 4.92 4.21 7.32
CA THR A 63 5.32 3.48 6.11
C THR A 63 4.09 3.13 5.26
N PRO A 64 4.23 2.86 3.95
CA PRO A 64 3.10 2.47 3.11
C PRO A 64 2.31 1.30 3.71
N LEU A 65 3.00 0.27 4.23
CA LEU A 65 2.30 -0.85 4.89
C LEU A 65 1.45 -0.41 6.08
N GLU A 66 1.94 0.54 6.88
CA GLU A 66 1.23 1.08 8.04
C GLU A 66 0.02 1.90 7.62
N ARG A 67 0.15 2.72 6.56
CA ARG A 67 -0.99 3.45 5.98
C ARG A 67 -2.06 2.51 5.44
N THR A 68 -1.67 1.46 4.71
CA THR A 68 -2.61 0.45 4.24
C THR A 68 -3.38 -0.16 5.41
N ILE A 69 -2.68 -0.53 6.49
CA ILE A 69 -3.29 -1.12 7.69
C ILE A 69 -4.25 -0.12 8.35
N ALA A 70 -3.82 1.12 8.57
CA ALA A 70 -4.65 2.16 9.17
C ALA A 70 -5.92 2.42 8.34
N ARG A 71 -5.80 2.51 7.01
CA ARG A 71 -6.96 2.68 6.11
C ARG A 71 -7.94 1.51 6.20
N LEU A 72 -7.44 0.27 6.20
CA LEU A 72 -8.31 -0.91 6.31
C LEU A 72 -8.97 -0.99 7.69
N ARG A 73 -8.32 -0.48 8.73
CA ARG A 73 -8.87 -0.38 10.09
C ARG A 73 -9.94 0.69 10.18
N ASP A 74 -9.75 1.83 9.54
CA ASP A 74 -10.75 2.91 9.42
C ASP A 74 -12.00 2.46 8.66
N GLN A 75 -11.84 1.57 7.67
CA GLN A 75 -12.94 0.87 6.99
C GLN A 75 -13.65 -0.19 7.86
N GLY A 76 -13.22 -0.38 9.12
CA GLY A 76 -13.81 -1.32 10.06
C GLY A 76 -13.33 -2.76 9.92
N GLU A 77 -12.31 -3.05 9.10
CA GLU A 77 -11.79 -4.42 8.98
C GLU A 77 -11.07 -4.87 10.27
N SER A 78 -11.26 -6.14 10.63
CA SER A 78 -10.58 -6.74 11.79
C SER A 78 -9.16 -7.15 11.44
N TYR A 79 -8.26 -7.22 12.43
CA TYR A 79 -6.88 -7.63 12.22
C TYR A 79 -6.73 -9.00 11.54
N GLY A 80 -7.66 -9.93 11.79
CA GLY A 80 -7.67 -11.24 11.14
C GLY A 80 -7.97 -11.14 9.64
N VAL A 81 -8.93 -10.31 9.27
CA VAL A 81 -9.32 -10.09 7.86
C VAL A 81 -8.21 -9.33 7.13
N ILE A 82 -7.67 -8.28 7.74
CA ILE A 82 -6.54 -7.52 7.20
C ILE A 82 -5.32 -8.43 7.04
N GLY A 83 -5.03 -9.26 8.04
CA GLY A 83 -3.96 -10.25 7.98
C GLY A 83 -4.13 -11.21 6.80
N ASN A 84 -5.31 -11.81 6.66
CA ASN A 84 -5.62 -12.69 5.53
C ASN A 84 -5.46 -12.00 4.16
N ARG A 85 -5.88 -10.72 4.08
CA ARG A 85 -5.77 -9.89 2.88
C ARG A 85 -4.31 -9.54 2.54
N LEU A 86 -3.48 -9.28 3.55
CA LEU A 86 -2.05 -8.93 3.40
C LEU A 86 -1.10 -10.13 3.44
N GLY A 87 -1.61 -11.36 3.62
CA GLY A 87 -0.79 -12.57 3.73
C GLY A 87 0.03 -12.63 5.02
N ARG A 88 -0.50 -12.07 6.11
CA ARG A 88 0.14 -11.99 7.44
C ARG A 88 -0.82 -12.45 8.52
N SER A 89 -0.30 -12.81 9.71
CA SER A 89 -1.18 -13.10 10.84
C SER A 89 -1.76 -11.81 11.42
N GLY A 90 -3.00 -11.85 11.93
CA GLY A 90 -3.63 -10.67 12.54
C GLY A 90 -2.84 -10.12 13.74
N ARG A 91 -2.12 -10.98 14.47
CA ARG A 91 -1.17 -10.56 15.51
C ARG A 91 -0.03 -9.70 14.96
N ASN A 92 0.47 -10.02 13.77
CA ASN A 92 1.51 -9.24 13.10
C ASN A 92 0.97 -7.86 12.70
N ILE A 93 -0.26 -7.80 12.16
CA ILE A 93 -0.92 -6.54 11.80
C ILE A 93 -1.09 -5.63 13.01
N ARG A 94 -1.61 -6.15 14.13
CA ARG A 94 -1.78 -5.38 15.37
C ARG A 94 -0.45 -4.82 15.89
N ARG A 95 0.64 -5.59 15.81
CA ARG A 95 1.97 -5.10 16.22
C ARG A 95 2.46 -3.96 15.33
N ILE A 96 2.26 -4.06 14.01
CA ILE A 96 2.67 -3.02 13.06
C ILE A 96 1.88 -1.73 13.31
N GLU A 97 0.57 -1.82 13.52
CA GLU A 97 -0.28 -0.66 13.85
C GLU A 97 0.19 0.00 15.16
N ASN A 98 0.42 -0.76 16.23
CA ASN A 98 0.92 -0.21 17.49
C ASN A 98 2.27 0.53 17.33
N MET A 99 3.21 -0.06 16.58
CA MET A 99 4.51 0.57 16.32
C MET A 99 4.41 1.81 15.42
N ALA A 100 3.39 1.88 14.56
CA ALA A 100 3.11 3.06 13.76
C ALA A 100 2.58 4.20 14.65
N ASN A 101 1.59 3.89 15.50
CA ASN A 101 0.99 4.86 16.41
C ASN A 101 2.03 5.45 17.39
N MET A 102 2.90 4.61 17.96
CA MET A 102 3.99 5.06 18.84
C MET A 102 4.98 6.00 18.14
N ARG A 103 5.18 5.86 16.82
CA ARG A 103 6.07 6.73 16.05
C ARG A 103 5.39 8.02 15.60
N SER A 104 4.07 8.02 15.44
CA SER A 104 3.31 9.24 15.13
C SER A 104 3.07 10.13 16.34
N GLU A 105 3.16 9.58 17.56
CA GLU A 105 2.98 10.30 18.83
C GLU A 105 4.30 10.83 19.44
N ALA A 106 5.46 10.50 18.84
CA ALA A 106 6.80 10.87 19.31
C ALA A 106 7.43 11.94 18.40
#